data_AF-A0A318CDT1-F1
#
_entry.id   AF-A0A318CDT1-F1
#
_cell.length_a   1.000
_cell.length_b   1.000
_cell.length_c   1.000
_cell.angle_alpha   90.00
_cell.angle_beta   90.00
_cell.angle_gamma   90.00
#
_symmetry.space_group_name_H-M   'P 1'
#
loop_
_entity.id
_entity.type
_entity.pdbx_description
1 polymer ?
#
loop_
_entity_poly.entity_id
_entity_poly.type
_entity_poly.pdbx_seq_one_letter_code
_entity_poly.pdbx_strand_id
1 'polypeptide(L)'
;ATGLNDGTYDLGGLRVEVNGSKATLEDGTLAGSTLTMDRASRNFREWTGCSLQELSRVSSYNALQSLGISNRGRLKEGSIADIVMLNRDLAVEETILAGLSVYRAR
;
A
#
# COMPACT_ATOMS: atom_id res chain seq x y z
N ALA A 1 1.28 -8.32 11.51
CA ALA A 1 -0.10 -8.69 11.12
C ALA A 1 -0.31 -8.66 9.61
N THR A 2 -0.19 -7.50 8.94
CA THR A 2 -0.39 -7.38 7.48
C THR A 2 0.44 -8.39 6.68
N GLY A 3 -0.22 -9.16 5.82
CA GLY A 3 0.43 -10.19 4.98
C GLY A 3 0.72 -11.53 5.67
N LEU A 4 0.32 -11.69 6.93
CA LEU A 4 0.45 -12.94 7.70
C LEU A 4 -0.93 -13.58 7.93
N ASN A 5 -0.93 -14.83 8.41
CA ASN A 5 -2.16 -15.53 8.79
C ASN A 5 -2.85 -14.88 10.00
N ASP A 6 -4.11 -15.19 10.20
CA ASP A 6 -4.84 -14.86 11.43
C ASP A 6 -4.11 -15.38 12.67
N GLY A 7 -4.20 -14.64 13.76
CA GLY A 7 -3.50 -14.98 14.99
C GLY A 7 -3.31 -13.79 15.93
N THR A 8 -2.51 -14.03 16.97
CA THR A 8 -2.18 -13.01 17.97
C THR A 8 -0.82 -12.38 17.67
N TYR A 9 -0.76 -11.06 17.74
CA TYR A 9 0.43 -10.25 17.49
C TYR A 9 0.67 -9.26 18.64
N ASP A 10 1.92 -8.83 18.81
CA ASP A 10 2.26 -7.70 19.68
C ASP A 10 2.27 -6.40 18.87
N LEU A 11 1.67 -5.35 19.42
CA LEU A 11 1.76 -3.99 18.91
C LEU A 11 2.13 -3.03 20.05
N GLY A 12 3.43 -2.87 20.28
CA GLY A 12 3.93 -1.95 21.30
C GLY A 12 3.61 -2.39 22.72
N GLY A 13 3.65 -3.70 22.98
CA GLY A 13 3.28 -4.29 24.27
C GLY A 13 1.78 -4.57 24.44
N LEU A 14 0.95 -4.23 23.45
CA LEU A 14 -0.47 -4.54 23.44
C LEU A 14 -0.71 -5.84 22.65
N ARG A 15 -1.47 -6.76 23.24
CA ARG A 15 -1.94 -7.97 22.56
C ARG A 15 -3.02 -7.60 21.52
N VAL A 16 -2.74 -7.92 20.26
CA VAL A 16 -3.64 -7.68 19.13
C VAL A 16 -4.10 -9.02 18.56
N GLU A 17 -5.41 -9.20 18.44
CA GLU A 17 -6.01 -10.33 17.75
C GLU A 17 -6.38 -9.96 16.32
N VAL A 18 -5.93 -10.79 15.37
CA VAL A 18 -6.24 -10.64 13.95
C VAL A 18 -7.15 -11.78 13.53
N ASN A 19 -8.34 -11.43 13.05
CA ASN A 19 -9.32 -12.33 12.48
C ASN A 19 -9.81 -11.76 11.14
N GLY A 20 -9.49 -12.47 10.05
CA GLY A 20 -9.65 -12.00 8.69
C GLY A 20 -8.94 -10.66 8.46
N SER A 21 -9.70 -9.63 8.09
CA SER A 21 -9.15 -8.30 7.84
C SER A 21 -9.10 -7.39 9.07
N LYS A 22 -9.59 -7.83 10.23
CA LYS A 22 -9.75 -6.99 11.42
C LYS A 22 -8.64 -7.26 12.43
N ALA A 23 -7.96 -6.21 12.87
CA ALA A 23 -6.99 -6.25 13.96
C ALA A 23 -7.55 -5.48 15.16
N THR A 24 -7.72 -6.14 16.30
CA THR A 24 -8.32 -5.53 17.50
C THR A 24 -7.60 -5.88 18.79
N LEU A 25 -7.70 -5.00 19.78
CA LEU A 25 -7.38 -5.32 21.18
C LEU A 25 -8.47 -6.21 21.79
N GLU A 26 -8.23 -6.70 23.01
CA GLU A 26 -9.16 -7.56 23.75
C GLU A 26 -10.54 -6.92 23.98
N ASP A 27 -10.59 -5.59 24.13
CA ASP A 27 -11.84 -4.83 24.29
C ASP A 27 -12.57 -4.56 22.97
N GLY A 28 -12.03 -5.02 21.84
CA GLY A 28 -12.57 -4.83 20.50
C GLY A 28 -12.14 -3.54 19.80
N THR A 29 -11.32 -2.69 20.44
CA THR A 29 -10.75 -1.48 19.84
C THR A 29 -9.88 -1.83 18.63
N LEU A 30 -10.00 -1.08 17.53
CA LEU A 30 -9.15 -1.29 16.35
C LEU A 30 -7.68 -0.97 16.66
N ALA A 31 -6.80 -1.91 16.33
CA ALA A 31 -5.35 -1.80 16.56
C ALA A 31 -4.58 -1.85 15.22
N GLY A 32 -4.70 -0.77 14.45
CA GLY A 32 -4.12 -0.69 13.11
C GLY A 32 -4.97 -1.38 12.05
N SER A 33 -4.34 -1.93 11.00
CA SER A 33 -5.03 -2.63 9.92
C SER A 33 -4.19 -3.77 9.35
N THR A 34 -4.85 -4.70 8.65
CA THR A 34 -4.21 -5.72 7.80
C THR A 34 -4.21 -5.32 6.32
N LEU A 35 -4.53 -4.05 6.02
CA LEU A 35 -4.70 -3.55 4.66
C LEU A 35 -3.35 -3.41 3.96
N THR A 36 -3.27 -3.93 2.73
CA THR A 36 -2.12 -3.74 1.84
C THR A 36 -2.36 -2.57 0.89
N MET A 37 -1.30 -1.93 0.40
CA MET A 37 -1.42 -0.74 -0.46
C MET A 37 -2.12 -1.00 -1.79
N ASP A 38 -1.99 -2.19 -2.35
CA ASP A 38 -2.69 -2.60 -3.57
C ASP A 38 -4.21 -2.73 -3.32
N ARG A 39 -4.61 -3.34 -2.19
CA ARG A 39 -6.01 -3.38 -1.76
C ARG A 39 -6.56 -1.99 -1.44
N ALA A 40 -5.77 -1.15 -0.76
CA ALA A 40 -6.16 0.24 -0.48
C ALA A 40 -6.42 1.02 -1.77
N SER A 41 -5.56 0.84 -2.78
CA SER A 41 -5.69 1.50 -4.08
C SER A 41 -6.93 1.01 -4.85
N ARG A 42 -7.21 -0.30 -4.83
CA ARG A 42 -8.42 -0.88 -5.43
C ARG A 42 -9.69 -0.36 -4.75
N ASN A 43 -9.75 -0.42 -3.41
CA ASN A 43 -10.89 0.10 -2.64
C ASN A 43 -11.11 1.59 -2.90
N PHE A 44 -10.05 2.41 -2.88
CA PHE A 44 -10.15 3.85 -3.09
C PHE A 44 -10.75 4.17 -4.46
N ARG A 45 -10.26 3.52 -5.52
CA ARG A 45 -10.79 3.72 -6.87
C ARG A 45 -12.21 3.21 -7.00
N GLU A 46 -12.52 2.04 -6.47
CA GLU A 46 -13.88 1.47 -6.51
C GLU A 46 -14.90 2.38 -5.84
N TRP A 47 -14.58 2.93 -4.67
CA TRP A 47 -15.52 3.75 -3.90
C TRP A 47 -15.64 5.19 -4.40
N THR A 48 -14.59 5.74 -5.02
CA THR A 48 -14.58 7.14 -5.45
C THR A 48 -14.77 7.34 -6.95
N GLY A 49 -14.51 6.31 -7.76
CA GLY A 49 -14.47 6.41 -9.21
C GLY A 49 -13.28 7.23 -9.75
N CYS A 50 -12.23 7.47 -8.96
CA CYS A 50 -11.13 8.34 -9.35
C CYS A 50 -10.37 7.82 -10.59
N SER A 51 -9.74 8.74 -11.30
CA SER A 51 -8.82 8.44 -12.40
C SER A 51 -7.53 7.77 -11.91
N LEU A 52 -6.77 7.15 -12.82
CA LEU A 52 -5.44 6.59 -12.49
C LEU A 52 -4.44 7.68 -12.09
N GLN A 53 -4.56 8.88 -12.66
CA GLN A 53 -3.74 10.03 -12.33
C GLN A 53 -3.99 10.48 -10.88
N GLU A 54 -5.25 10.53 -10.45
CA GLU A 54 -5.59 10.82 -9.05
C GLU A 54 -5.15 9.69 -8.12
N LEU A 55 -5.33 8.43 -8.54
CA LEU A 55 -4.90 7.27 -7.76
C LEU A 55 -3.38 7.28 -7.52
N SER A 56 -2.57 7.56 -8.55
CA SER A 56 -1.12 7.75 -8.43
C SER A 56 -0.75 8.88 -7.47
N ARG A 57 -1.60 9.92 -7.38
CA ARG A 57 -1.36 11.03 -6.45
C ARG A 57 -1.56 10.63 -5.01
N VAL A 58 -2.69 10.00 -4.71
CA VAL A 58 -3.06 9.63 -3.32
C VAL A 58 -2.26 8.44 -2.80
N SER A 59 -1.77 7.56 -3.68
CA SER A 59 -0.99 6.37 -3.28
C SER A 59 0.52 6.60 -3.20
N SER A 60 1.04 7.72 -3.72
CA SER A 60 2.49 7.98 -3.75
C SER A 60 2.84 9.47 -3.72
N TYR A 61 2.47 10.23 -4.75
CA TYR A 61 2.95 11.60 -4.97
C TYR A 61 2.71 12.53 -3.77
N ASN A 62 1.51 12.51 -3.20
CA ASN A 62 1.14 13.42 -2.11
C ASN A 62 1.99 13.16 -0.85
N ALA A 63 2.24 11.89 -0.53
CA ALA A 63 3.09 11.52 0.61
C ALA A 63 4.53 12.02 0.42
N LEU A 64 5.09 11.83 -0.78
CA LEU A 64 6.44 12.30 -1.10
C LEU A 64 6.53 13.83 -1.05
N GLN A 65 5.51 14.55 -1.50
CA GLN A 65 5.48 16.01 -1.40
C GLN A 65 5.40 16.50 0.04
N SER A 66 4.60 15.86 0.89
CA SER A 66 4.55 16.18 2.32
C SER A 66 5.89 15.93 3.02
N LEU A 67 6.70 15.00 2.51
CA LEU A 67 8.04 14.70 3.00
C LEU A 67 9.15 15.54 2.34
N GLY A 68 8.81 16.43 1.39
CA GLY A 68 9.80 17.22 0.65
C GLY A 68 10.66 16.42 -0.34
N ILE A 69 10.23 15.22 -0.71
CA ILE A 69 10.95 14.32 -1.63
C ILE A 69 10.44 14.54 -3.05
N SER A 70 11.28 15.09 -3.92
CA SER A 70 10.89 15.51 -5.27
C SER A 70 11.42 14.63 -6.40
N ASN A 71 12.37 13.72 -6.11
CA ASN A 71 13.03 12.86 -7.09
C ASN A 71 12.35 11.49 -7.27
N ARG A 72 11.13 11.30 -6.74
CA ARG A 72 10.32 10.06 -6.81
C ARG A 72 8.83 10.38 -6.92
N GLY A 73 7.99 9.36 -7.10
CA GLY A 73 6.53 9.49 -7.12
C GLY A 73 5.96 10.09 -8.39
N ARG A 74 6.76 10.10 -9.47
CA ARG A 74 6.36 10.56 -10.80
C ARG A 74 7.10 9.76 -11.86
N LEU A 75 6.44 9.51 -12.98
CA LEU A 75 7.10 9.03 -14.19
C LEU A 75 7.59 10.24 -14.98
N LYS A 76 8.79 10.72 -14.64
CA LYS A 76 9.45 11.88 -15.25
C LYS A 76 10.94 11.63 -15.35
N GLU A 77 11.54 12.01 -16.49
CA GLU A 77 12.99 11.98 -16.68
C GLU A 77 13.73 12.63 -15.50
N GLY A 78 14.84 11.99 -15.09
CA GLY A 78 15.64 12.39 -13.93
C GLY A 78 15.09 11.95 -12.57
N SER A 79 13.91 11.33 -12.50
CA SER A 79 13.38 10.73 -11.26
C SER A 79 13.95 9.32 -11.05
N ILE A 80 14.07 8.89 -9.80
CA ILE A 80 14.46 7.52 -9.47
C ILE A 80 13.31 6.58 -9.87
N ALA A 81 13.67 5.47 -10.53
CA ALA A 81 12.74 4.48 -11.05
C ALA A 81 12.19 3.57 -9.95
N ASP A 82 11.37 4.15 -9.08
CA ASP A 82 10.46 3.43 -8.18
C ASP A 82 9.08 3.33 -8.84
N ILE A 83 8.78 2.16 -9.37
CA ILE A 83 7.64 1.94 -10.26
C ILE A 83 6.90 0.68 -9.83
N VAL A 84 5.57 0.73 -9.87
CA VAL A 84 4.72 -0.45 -9.78
C VAL A 84 3.98 -0.61 -11.10
N MET A 85 4.08 -1.79 -11.70
CA MET A 85 3.31 -2.19 -12.87
C MET A 85 2.05 -2.92 -12.40
N LEU A 86 0.91 -2.49 -12.94
CA LEU A 86 -0.40 -2.99 -12.56
C LEU A 86 -1.14 -3.48 -13.81
N ASN A 87 -1.89 -4.57 -13.67
CA ASN A 87 -2.82 -5.01 -14.69
C ASN A 87 -4.11 -4.16 -14.69
N ARG A 88 -5.07 -4.51 -15.56
CA ARG A 88 -6.34 -3.77 -15.69
C ARG A 88 -7.20 -3.77 -14.42
N ASP A 89 -7.06 -4.81 -13.61
CA ASP A 89 -7.76 -4.99 -12.32
C ASP A 89 -7.00 -4.33 -11.17
N LEU A 90 -5.91 -3.60 -11.45
CA LEU A 90 -5.00 -3.02 -10.47
C LEU A 90 -4.36 -4.06 -9.53
N ALA A 91 -4.15 -5.28 -10.01
CA ALA A 91 -3.26 -6.24 -9.36
C ALA A 91 -1.81 -5.97 -9.76
N VAL A 92 -0.87 -6.17 -8.83
CA VAL A 92 0.56 -5.91 -9.06
C VAL A 92 1.16 -7.01 -9.93
N GLU A 93 1.78 -6.63 -11.03
CA GLU A 93 2.51 -7.53 -11.92
C GLU A 93 4.03 -7.48 -11.67
N GLU A 94 4.57 -6.29 -11.42
CA GLU A 94 6.00 -6.09 -11.16
C GLU A 94 6.21 -4.85 -10.27
N THR A 95 7.19 -4.92 -9.37
CA THR A 95 7.65 -3.77 -8.60
C THR A 95 9.13 -3.56 -8.90
N ILE A 96 9.46 -2.32 -9.28
CA ILE A 96 10.81 -1.87 -9.59
C ILE A 96 11.20 -0.86 -8.53
N LEU A 97 12.35 -1.05 -7.88
CA LEU A 97 12.90 -0.15 -6.89
C LEU A 97 14.27 0.32 -7.36
N ALA A 98 14.46 1.63 -7.48
CA ALA A 98 15.68 2.23 -8.02
C ALA A 98 16.16 1.59 -9.34
N GLY A 99 15.23 1.23 -10.23
CA GLY A 99 15.52 0.63 -11.54
C GLY A 99 15.75 -0.89 -11.51
N LEU A 100 15.68 -1.55 -10.36
CA LEU A 100 15.82 -3.00 -10.23
C LEU A 100 14.47 -3.65 -9.97
N SER A 101 14.13 -4.71 -10.72
CA SER A 101 12.96 -5.52 -10.43
C SER A 101 13.16 -6.27 -9.11
N VAL A 102 12.28 -6.01 -8.13
CA VAL A 102 12.32 -6.59 -6.77
C VAL A 102 11.13 -7.49 -6.47
N TYR A 103 10.10 -7.46 -7.32
CA TYR A 103 8.97 -8.36 -7.26
C TYR A 103 8.43 -8.56 -8.68
N ARG A 104 8.06 -9.80 -9.01
CA ARG A 104 7.31 -10.13 -10.21
C ARG A 104 6.25 -11.17 -9.86
N ALA A 105 5.01 -10.90 -10.24
CA ALA A 105 3.93 -11.86 -10.10
C ALA A 105 4.24 -13.12 -10.93
N ARG A 106 3.83 -14.28 -10.40
CA ARG A 106 4.02 -15.58 -11.06
C ARG A 106 2.91 -15.86 -12.04
#